data_AF-A0A2R8FGC2-F1
#
_entry.id   AF-A0A2R8FGC2-F1
#
_cell.length_a   1.000
_cell.length_b   1.000
_cell.length_c   1.000
_cell.angle_alpha   90.00
_cell.angle_beta   90.00
_cell.angle_gamma   90.00
#
_symmetry.space_group_name_H-M   'P 1'
#
loop_
_entity.id
_entity.type
_entity.pdbx_description
1 polymer ?
#
loop_
_entity_poly.entity_id
_entity_poly.type
_entity_poly.pdbx_seq_one_letter_code
_entity_poly.pdbx_strand_id
1 'polypeptide(L)'
;MASTKLIQGTTKSCGCQLKKAREKWKNIYKDEKIQEKIKKTFRKNDGREKNTKLSILELATSDKLKANNSSGVTGVSYSKRDKRWRSYITVKHIRYELGYFKDKESAIQARKKAEKC
;
A
#
# COMPACT_ATOMS: atom_id res chain seq x y z
N MET A 1 -12.52 -7.32 -36.06
CA MET A 1 -11.59 -8.15 -36.85
C MET A 1 -10.37 -8.46 -35.99
N ALA A 2 -10.25 -9.68 -35.44
CA ALA A 2 -9.05 -10.06 -34.68
C ALA A 2 -7.84 -10.16 -35.63
N SER A 3 -6.68 -9.66 -35.21
CA SER A 3 -5.46 -9.60 -36.03
C SER A 3 -5.09 -11.00 -36.55
N THR A 4 -5.18 -11.20 -37.87
CA THR A 4 -4.93 -12.47 -38.58
C THR A 4 -3.56 -13.07 -38.24
N LYS A 5 -2.57 -12.23 -37.91
CA LYS A 5 -1.22 -12.65 -37.47
C LYS A 5 -1.16 -13.35 -36.10
N LEU A 6 -2.11 -13.06 -35.20
CA LEU A 6 -2.21 -13.75 -33.90
C LEU A 6 -2.85 -15.14 -34.07
N ILE A 7 -3.83 -15.24 -34.97
CA ILE A 7 -4.56 -16.49 -35.25
C ILE A 7 -3.65 -17.47 -36.00
N GLN A 8 -2.88 -16.98 -36.97
CA GLN A 8 -1.89 -17.76 -37.73
C GLN A 8 -0.63 -18.12 -36.93
N GLY A 9 -0.52 -17.68 -35.67
CA GLY A 9 0.61 -18.00 -34.79
C GLY A 9 1.95 -17.32 -35.15
N THR A 10 1.98 -16.47 -36.19
CA THR A 10 3.18 -15.75 -36.63
C THR A 10 3.61 -14.68 -35.62
N THR A 11 2.66 -14.09 -34.89
CA THR A 11 2.95 -13.15 -33.78
C THR A 11 2.46 -13.74 -32.46
N LYS A 12 3.35 -13.84 -31.46
CA LYS A 12 2.99 -14.32 -30.12
C LYS A 12 2.44 -13.16 -29.30
N SER A 13 1.30 -13.37 -28.65
CA SER A 13 0.77 -12.39 -27.69
C SER A 13 1.70 -12.23 -26.49
N CYS A 14 1.67 -11.07 -25.84
CA CYS A 14 2.43 -10.79 -24.63
C CYS A 14 2.19 -11.87 -23.55
N GLY A 15 0.96 -12.39 -23.43
CA GLY A 15 0.63 -13.50 -22.52
C GLY A 15 1.37 -14.79 -22.84
N CYS A 16 1.51 -15.16 -24.11
CA CYS A 16 2.26 -16.37 -24.53
C CYS A 16 3.77 -16.22 -24.33
N GLN A 17 4.31 -15.02 -24.54
CA GLN A 17 5.73 -14.72 -24.27
C GLN A 17 6.01 -14.78 -22.76
N LEU A 18 5.11 -14.23 -21.94
CA LEU A 18 5.20 -14.27 -20.48
C LEU A 18 5.09 -15.70 -19.92
N LYS A 19 4.28 -16.58 -20.53
CA LYS A 19 4.18 -17.99 -20.13
C LYS A 19 5.51 -18.72 -20.33
N LYS A 20 6.15 -18.56 -21.49
CA LYS A 20 7.46 -19.15 -21.80
C LYS A 20 8.56 -18.61 -20.89
N ALA A 21 8.54 -17.32 -20.61
CA ALA A 21 9.42 -16.73 -19.61
C ALA A 21 9.19 -17.38 -18.24
N ARG A 22 7.95 -17.43 -17.73
CA ARG A 22 7.65 -18.06 -16.43
C ARG A 22 8.14 -19.49 -16.32
N GLU A 23 7.96 -20.31 -17.36
CA GLU A 23 8.45 -21.70 -17.39
C GLU A 23 9.98 -21.77 -17.34
N LYS A 24 10.68 -20.92 -18.11
CA LYS A 24 12.14 -20.80 -18.04
C LYS A 24 12.62 -20.38 -16.64
N TRP A 25 11.97 -19.38 -16.05
CA TRP A 25 12.29 -18.86 -14.72
C TRP A 25 11.97 -19.86 -13.60
N LYS A 26 10.95 -20.72 -13.74
CA LYS A 26 10.64 -21.79 -12.78
C LYS A 26 11.80 -22.78 -12.62
N ASN A 27 12.48 -23.14 -13.71
CA ASN A 27 13.60 -24.08 -13.66
C ASN A 27 14.85 -23.41 -13.09
N ILE A 28 15.09 -22.15 -13.42
CA ILE A 28 16.19 -21.34 -12.85
C ILE A 28 16.01 -21.17 -11.32
N TYR A 29 14.78 -20.97 -10.84
CA TYR A 29 14.50 -20.81 -9.41
C TYR A 29 14.62 -22.12 -8.60
N LYS A 30 14.64 -23.29 -9.27
CA LYS A 30 14.90 -24.58 -8.61
C LYS A 30 16.39 -24.84 -8.37
N ASP A 31 17.28 -24.08 -9.01
CA ASP A 31 18.71 -24.21 -8.79
C ASP A 31 19.07 -23.72 -7.38
N GLU A 32 19.64 -24.63 -6.59
CA GLU A 32 19.94 -24.42 -5.18
C GLU A 32 20.98 -23.30 -4.98
N LYS A 33 21.95 -23.16 -5.90
CA LYS A 33 22.94 -22.08 -5.86
C LYS A 33 22.30 -20.72 -6.10
N ILE A 34 21.30 -20.67 -6.99
CA ILE A 34 20.54 -19.45 -7.28
C ILE A 34 19.67 -19.09 -6.08
N GLN A 35 19.00 -20.07 -5.46
CA GLN A 35 18.24 -19.83 -4.23
C GLN A 35 19.11 -19.33 -3.09
N GLU A 36 20.29 -19.91 -2.88
CA GLU A 36 21.19 -19.50 -1.82
C GLU A 36 21.76 -18.09 -2.06
N LYS A 37 22.11 -17.77 -3.31
CA LYS A 37 22.53 -16.43 -3.72
C LYS A 37 21.41 -15.41 -3.52
N ILE A 38 20.17 -15.73 -3.90
CA ILE A 38 18.99 -14.90 -3.65
C ILE A 38 18.81 -14.69 -2.14
N LYS A 39 18.82 -15.75 -1.32
CA LYS A 39 18.69 -15.65 0.15
C LYS A 39 19.79 -14.76 0.77
N LYS A 40 21.05 -14.92 0.37
CA LYS A 40 22.18 -14.08 0.81
C LYS A 40 22.02 -12.61 0.37
N THR A 41 21.57 -12.37 -0.86
CA THR A 41 21.40 -11.02 -1.41
C THR A 41 20.19 -10.30 -0.78
N PHE A 42 19.07 -11.01 -0.59
CA PHE A 42 17.92 -10.50 0.15
C PHE A 42 18.30 -10.14 1.59
N ARG A 43 19.02 -11.02 2.31
CA ARG A 43 19.47 -10.72 3.69
C ARG A 43 20.39 -9.49 3.77
N LYS A 44 21.26 -9.27 2.79
CA LYS A 44 22.13 -8.08 2.74
C LYS A 44 21.36 -6.78 2.45
N ASN A 45 20.29 -6.84 1.66
CA ASN A 45 19.54 -5.65 1.23
C ASN A 45 18.22 -5.40 2.00
N ASP A 46 17.84 -6.26 2.96
CA ASP A 46 16.53 -6.16 3.64
C ASP A 46 16.47 -5.08 4.74
N GLY A 47 17.59 -4.41 5.07
CA GLY A 47 17.63 -3.33 6.05
C GLY A 47 17.10 -3.75 7.44
N ARG A 48 17.46 -4.96 7.88
CA ARG A 48 17.02 -5.53 9.16
C ARG A 48 18.13 -5.43 10.19
N GLU A 49 17.85 -4.78 11.32
CA GLU A 49 18.67 -4.88 12.54
C GLU A 49 17.94 -5.79 13.52
N LYS A 50 18.66 -6.75 14.13
CA LYS A 50 18.12 -7.70 15.12
C LYS A 50 16.79 -8.37 14.69
N ASN A 51 16.74 -8.88 13.45
CA ASN A 51 15.54 -9.50 12.85
C ASN A 51 14.31 -8.59 12.69
N THR A 52 14.44 -7.30 12.96
CA THR A 52 13.36 -6.32 12.80
C THR A 52 13.64 -5.45 11.59
N LYS A 53 12.67 -5.35 10.69
CA LYS A 53 12.79 -4.52 9.49
C LYS A 53 12.59 -3.05 9.87
N LEU A 54 13.68 -2.29 9.87
CA LEU A 54 13.67 -0.87 10.25
C LEU A 54 12.70 -0.05 9.41
N SER A 55 12.55 -0.37 8.11
CA SER A 55 11.57 0.30 7.24
C SER A 55 10.11 0.06 7.62
N ILE A 56 9.77 -1.06 8.25
CA ILE A 56 8.42 -1.29 8.79
C ILE A 56 8.21 -0.46 10.05
N LEU A 57 9.23 -0.39 10.91
CA LEU A 57 9.18 0.43 12.10
C LEU A 57 9.06 1.91 11.73
N GLU A 58 9.86 2.38 10.77
CA GLU A 58 9.77 3.72 10.21
C GLU A 58 8.38 3.98 9.61
N LEU A 59 7.77 3.02 8.89
CA LEU A 59 6.40 3.18 8.39
C LEU A 59 5.35 3.24 9.51
N ALA A 60 5.56 2.52 10.61
CA ALA A 60 4.64 2.45 11.73
C ALA A 60 4.75 3.67 12.66
N THR A 61 5.95 4.22 12.81
CA THR A 61 6.23 5.39 13.67
C THR A 61 6.28 6.70 12.91
N SER A 62 6.34 6.67 11.57
CA SER A 62 6.30 7.90 10.81
C SER A 62 4.92 8.53 10.91
N ASP A 63 4.87 9.66 11.62
CA ASP A 63 3.79 10.66 11.57
C ASP A 63 3.63 11.31 10.19
N LYS A 64 4.18 10.67 9.14
CA LYS A 64 4.06 11.08 7.75
C LYS A 64 2.59 11.02 7.39
N LEU A 65 1.96 12.20 7.38
CA LEU A 65 0.63 12.40 6.86
C LEU A 65 0.57 11.76 5.47
N LYS A 66 -0.42 10.90 5.24
CA LYS A 66 -0.59 10.30 3.92
C LYS A 66 -0.75 11.41 2.88
N ALA A 67 -0.12 11.25 1.72
CA ALA A 67 -0.14 12.25 0.64
C ALA A 67 -1.57 12.62 0.16
N ASN A 68 -2.56 11.76 0.44
CA ASN A 68 -3.97 12.00 0.14
C ASN A 68 -4.73 12.74 1.27
N ASN A 69 -4.02 13.27 2.27
CA ASN A 69 -4.62 14.02 3.36
C ASN A 69 -4.83 15.48 2.95
N SER A 70 -6.05 15.81 2.54
CA SER A 70 -6.44 17.18 2.18
C SER A 70 -6.61 18.12 3.38
N SER A 71 -6.69 17.60 4.61
CA SER A 71 -6.93 18.40 5.81
C SER A 71 -5.66 18.66 6.61
N GLY A 72 -4.58 17.90 6.37
CA GLY A 72 -3.36 17.91 7.17
C GLY A 72 -3.52 17.23 8.54
N VAL A 73 -4.68 16.64 8.84
CA VAL A 73 -4.94 15.93 10.12
C VAL A 73 -5.56 14.57 9.80
N THR A 74 -4.99 13.51 10.37
CA THR A 74 -5.52 12.15 10.18
C THR A 74 -6.91 12.02 10.82
N GLY A 75 -7.85 11.40 10.11
CA GLY A 75 -9.21 11.24 10.63
C GLY A 75 -10.13 12.46 10.48
N VAL A 76 -9.67 13.54 9.84
CA VAL A 76 -10.51 14.70 9.49
C VAL A 76 -10.52 14.87 7.97
N SER A 77 -11.70 14.91 7.35
CA SER A 77 -11.82 15.09 5.90
C SER A 77 -13.00 15.97 5.52
N TYR A 78 -12.86 16.74 4.43
CA TYR A 78 -13.95 17.58 3.94
C TYR A 78 -14.85 16.79 2.97
N SER A 79 -16.14 16.64 3.31
CA SER A 79 -17.14 16.08 2.41
C SER A 79 -17.64 17.17 1.46
N LYS A 80 -17.26 17.08 0.17
CA LYS A 80 -17.77 17.99 -0.87
C LYS A 80 -19.28 17.88 -1.06
N ARG A 81 -19.85 16.68 -0.83
CA ARG A 81 -21.29 16.40 -0.97
C ARG A 81 -22.10 17.15 0.08
N ASP A 82 -21.66 17.07 1.34
CA ASP A 82 -22.42 17.61 2.47
C ASP A 82 -21.96 19.02 2.86
N LYS A 83 -20.90 19.53 2.21
CA LYS A 83 -20.22 20.80 2.52
C LYS A 83 -19.81 20.89 4.00
N ARG A 84 -19.42 19.77 4.60
CA ARG A 84 -19.08 19.64 6.03
C ARG A 84 -17.78 18.89 6.23
N TRP A 85 -17.08 19.22 7.31
CA TRP A 85 -15.91 18.51 7.81
C TRP A 85 -16.33 17.29 8.61
N ARG A 86 -16.00 16.11 8.11
CA ARG A 86 -16.20 14.83 8.79
C ARG A 86 -15.01 14.55 9.71
N SER A 87 -15.28 14.13 10.93
CA SER A 87 -14.29 13.66 11.90
C SER A 87 -14.58 12.21 12.27
N TYR A 88 -13.58 11.34 12.20
CA TYR A 88 -13.69 9.92 12.53
C TYR A 88 -12.42 9.40 13.18
N ILE A 89 -12.53 8.34 13.98
CA ILE A 89 -11.42 7.61 14.58
C ILE A 89 -11.54 6.11 14.35
N THR A 90 -10.41 5.46 14.03
CA THR A 90 -10.37 4.02 13.85
C THR A 90 -9.62 3.40 15.01
N VAL A 91 -10.31 2.62 15.84
CA VAL A 91 -9.76 1.90 16.99
C VAL A 91 -9.99 0.42 16.77
N LYS A 92 -8.93 -0.40 16.88
CA LYS A 92 -9.00 -1.86 16.64
C LYS A 92 -9.71 -2.24 15.32
N HIS A 93 -9.37 -1.56 14.22
CA HIS A 93 -9.98 -1.73 12.90
C HIS A 93 -11.47 -1.36 12.78
N ILE A 94 -12.11 -0.89 13.86
CA ILE A 94 -13.48 -0.39 13.84
C ILE A 94 -13.43 1.14 13.69
N ARG A 95 -14.17 1.67 12.70
CA ARG A 95 -14.30 3.12 12.49
C ARG A 95 -15.48 3.66 13.29
N TYR A 96 -15.20 4.65 14.13
CA TYR A 96 -16.14 5.44 14.90
C TYR A 96 -16.26 6.83 14.28
N GLU A 97 -17.47 7.25 13.97
CA GLU A 97 -17.75 8.61 13.50
C GLU A 97 -17.91 9.54 14.71
N LEU A 98 -17.11 10.59 14.76
CA LEU A 98 -17.16 11.60 15.82
C LEU A 98 -18.16 12.73 15.48
N GLY A 99 -18.51 12.85 14.18
CA GLY A 99 -19.55 13.75 13.70
C GLY A 99 -19.15 14.56 12.48
N TYR A 100 -20.05 15.46 12.08
CA TYR A 100 -19.90 16.37 10.95
C TYR A 100 -19.99 17.82 11.43
N PHE A 101 -18.98 18.60 11.12
CA PHE A 101 -18.81 19.99 11.57
C PHE A 101 -18.81 20.94 10.37
N LYS A 102 -19.21 22.19 10.59
CA LYS A 102 -19.09 23.24 9.56
C LYS A 102 -17.65 23.74 9.43
N ASP A 103 -16.92 23.75 10.54
CA ASP A 103 -15.57 24.28 10.63
C ASP A 103 -14.53 23.16 10.77
N LYS A 104 -13.37 23.38 10.15
CA LYS A 104 -12.22 22.47 10.20
C LYS A 104 -11.72 22.29 11.63
N GLU A 105 -11.62 23.39 12.37
CA GLU A 105 -11.08 23.39 13.74
C GLU A 105 -11.97 22.59 14.70
N SER A 106 -13.29 22.73 14.59
CA SER A 106 -14.27 21.96 15.36
C SER A 106 -14.11 20.45 15.14
N ALA A 107 -13.88 20.02 13.90
CA ALA A 107 -13.61 18.61 13.58
C ALA A 107 -12.29 18.09 14.18
N ILE A 108 -11.25 18.94 14.20
CA ILE A 108 -9.94 18.63 14.81
C ILE A 108 -10.07 18.55 16.34
N GLN A 109 -10.81 19.48 16.97
CA GLN A 109 -11.05 19.45 18.41
C GLN A 109 -11.82 18.20 18.83
N ALA A 110 -12.87 17.82 18.07
CA ALA A 110 -13.60 16.57 18.32
C ALA A 110 -12.69 15.35 18.22
N ARG A 111 -11.78 15.34 17.23
CA ARG A 111 -10.77 14.29 17.08
C ARG A 111 -9.81 14.23 18.27
N LYS A 112 -9.25 15.37 18.71
CA LYS A 112 -8.37 15.46 19.88
C LYS A 112 -9.07 15.07 21.18
N LYS A 113 -10.36 15.41 21.33
CA LYS A 113 -11.18 14.97 22.47
C LYS A 113 -11.37 13.46 22.46
N ALA A 114 -11.62 12.85 21.31
CA ALA A 114 -11.74 11.39 21.21
C ALA A 114 -10.42 10.62 21.46
N GLU A 115 -9.28 11.29 21.34
CA GLU A 115 -7.96 10.72 21.67
C GLU A 115 -7.60 10.87 23.16
N LYS A 116 -8.24 11.79 23.87
CA LYS A 116 -8.10 11.95 25.33
C LYS A 116 -9.23 11.14 25.99
N CYS A 117 -8.86 10.03 26.63
CA CYS A 117 -9.79 9.25 27.46
C CYS A 117 -10.54 10.13 28.48
#